data_AF-A0A914NGS3-F1
#
_entry.id   AF-A0A914NGS3-F1
#
_cell.length_a   1.000
_cell.length_b   1.000
_cell.length_c   1.000
_cell.angle_alpha   90.00
_cell.angle_beta   90.00
_cell.angle_gamma   90.00
#
_symmetry.space_group_name_H-M   'P 1'
#
loop_
_entity.id
_entity.type
_entity.pdbx_description
1 polymer ?
#
loop_
_entity_poly.entity_id
_entity_poly.type
_entity_poly.pdbx_seq_one_letter_code
_entity_poly.pdbx_strand_id
1 'polypeptide(L)'
;MSEEEYSEEEEVEVDEYVAEQVTKPTEDHAKRSRERIDIQDGEENMTEAGKAMLAAKKRLEEDDAAKLQDYEDRRRLEREREEEELRILKEKQEQRRLQREEEEREQEERRKAEEERRKAEEEERKAKLEAQRKQKEEEKKKRQQMMGGGMPFAVGTPTGGRNFILPEKKKDQSEKFGNIVQAKQEMGMTKDQREEAKKNFVAQVMKQLGDLTSLGGSELKAKLKEMHNRICKLEAEKYDLEKRLQTQEYDLKELNERQRQINRQKLQSKGMDPNSANSRYPPKVAIFSKYDRQIDRRNFNERKSLYDKKKRLSLLSKCSTAPNNFRI
;
A
#
# COMPACT_ATOMS: atom_id res chain seq x y z
N MET A 1 44.32 28.14 22.62
CA MET A 1 43.35 29.19 22.27
C MET A 1 42.07 28.49 21.93
N SER A 2 41.08 28.74 22.77
CA SER A 2 39.70 28.28 22.70
C SER A 2 38.88 29.32 21.93
N GLU A 3 38.09 28.88 20.97
CA GLU A 3 37.00 29.63 20.32
C GLU A 3 35.82 28.62 20.30
N GLU A 4 34.86 28.64 21.22
CA GLU A 4 33.74 29.61 21.42
C GLU A 4 33.02 29.91 20.10
N GLU A 5 31.93 29.20 19.78
CA GLU A 5 30.52 29.47 20.13
C GLU A 5 29.83 30.41 19.11
N TYR A 6 28.89 29.88 18.32
CA TYR A 6 27.58 30.53 18.11
C TYR A 6 26.57 29.52 17.54
N SER A 7 25.64 29.12 18.40
CA SER A 7 24.44 28.36 18.11
C SER A 7 23.29 29.37 18.07
N GLU A 8 22.61 29.52 16.94
CA GLU A 8 21.41 30.35 16.84
C GLU A 8 20.21 29.40 16.68
N GLU A 9 19.69 28.96 17.82
CA GLU A 9 18.41 28.27 17.93
C GLU A 9 17.32 29.34 17.96
N GLU A 10 16.49 29.39 16.92
CA GLU A 10 15.33 30.28 16.83
C GLU A 10 14.24 29.74 17.77
N GLU A 11 13.99 30.47 18.86
CA GLU A 11 12.93 30.20 19.82
C GLU A 11 11.56 30.27 19.14
N VAL A 12 10.88 29.13 19.03
CA VAL A 12 9.45 29.08 18.67
C VAL A 12 8.65 29.24 19.96
N GLU A 13 8.04 30.41 20.12
CA GLU A 13 7.08 30.76 21.17
C GLU A 13 5.90 29.75 21.13
N VAL A 14 5.89 28.82 22.08
CA VAL A 14 4.80 27.85 22.28
C VAL A 14 3.77 28.51 23.18
N ASP A 15 2.74 29.12 22.59
CA ASP A 15 1.59 29.60 23.33
C ASP A 15 0.86 28.43 24.01
N GLU A 16 0.92 28.45 25.33
CA GLU A 16 0.34 27.52 26.26
C GLU A 16 -1.20 27.61 26.20
N TYR A 17 -1.84 26.68 25.50
CA TYR A 17 -3.30 26.50 25.55
C TYR A 17 -3.71 26.06 26.96
N VAL A 18 -4.10 27.03 27.80
CA VAL A 18 -4.77 26.79 29.08
C VAL A 18 -6.12 26.13 28.79
N ALA A 19 -6.23 24.85 29.15
CA ALA A 19 -7.47 24.10 29.10
C ALA A 19 -8.47 24.67 30.11
N GLU A 20 -9.36 25.55 29.66
CA GLU A 20 -10.48 26.05 30.45
C GLU A 20 -11.47 24.91 30.71
N GLN A 21 -11.50 24.46 31.96
CA GLN A 21 -12.41 23.45 32.48
C GLN A 21 -13.85 23.95 32.34
N VAL A 22 -14.63 23.32 31.46
CA VAL A 22 -16.07 23.52 31.35
C VAL A 22 -16.75 22.97 32.62
N THR A 23 -16.91 23.82 33.63
CA THR A 23 -17.75 23.53 34.80
C THR A 23 -19.21 23.73 34.42
N LYS A 24 -20.01 22.66 34.47
CA LYS A 24 -21.47 22.70 34.29
C LYS A 24 -22.09 23.66 35.32
N PRO A 25 -22.95 24.62 34.93
CA PRO A 25 -23.71 25.41 35.89
C PRO A 25 -24.81 24.53 36.49
N THR A 26 -24.86 24.47 37.81
CA THR A 26 -25.92 23.85 38.60
C THR A 26 -27.23 24.61 38.43
N GLU A 27 -28.31 23.84 38.25
CA GLU A 27 -29.70 24.29 38.26
C GLU A 27 -30.06 24.86 39.64
N ASP A 28 -29.84 26.15 39.85
CA ASP A 28 -30.55 26.92 40.88
C ASP A 28 -30.34 28.41 40.61
N HIS A 29 -31.38 29.05 40.06
CA HIS A 29 -31.69 30.50 39.98
C HIS A 29 -32.44 30.87 38.69
N ALA A 30 -33.44 30.06 38.31
CA ALA A 30 -34.47 30.47 37.37
C ALA A 30 -35.65 31.08 38.14
N LYS A 31 -35.56 32.37 38.49
CA LYS A 31 -36.67 33.30 38.79
C LYS A 31 -36.14 34.70 39.14
N ARG A 32 -35.70 35.43 38.11
CA ARG A 32 -35.81 36.89 38.09
C ARG A 32 -36.35 37.27 36.73
N SER A 33 -37.64 37.57 36.71
CA SER A 33 -38.36 38.20 35.62
C SER A 33 -37.59 39.45 35.16
N ARG A 34 -36.93 39.36 34.00
CA ARG A 34 -36.65 40.54 33.19
C ARG A 34 -37.97 40.92 32.53
N GLU A 35 -38.64 41.93 33.05
CA GLU A 35 -39.67 42.64 32.30
C GLU A 35 -39.03 43.15 31.02
N ARG A 36 -39.43 42.60 29.88
CA ARG A 36 -39.33 43.31 28.60
C ARG A 36 -40.22 44.53 28.75
N ILE A 37 -39.62 45.70 28.74
CA ILE A 37 -40.36 46.91 28.39
C ILE A 37 -40.57 46.82 26.89
N ASP A 38 -41.70 46.26 26.49
CA ASP A 38 -42.21 46.40 25.13
C ASP A 38 -42.59 47.88 24.94
N ILE A 39 -41.71 48.64 24.31
CA ILE A 39 -42.06 49.95 23.75
C ILE A 39 -42.72 49.67 22.40
N GLN A 40 -43.95 49.16 22.46
CA GLN A 40 -44.92 49.33 21.41
C GLN A 40 -45.90 50.34 21.97
N ASP A 41 -45.84 51.58 21.47
CA ASP A 41 -46.95 52.52 21.31
C ASP A 41 -46.41 53.95 21.19
N GLY A 42 -46.63 54.57 20.03
CA GLY A 42 -46.46 56.01 19.88
C GLY A 42 -45.92 56.54 18.55
N GLU A 43 -46.17 55.91 17.40
CA GLU A 43 -45.77 56.51 16.11
C GLU A 43 -46.60 57.74 15.71
N GLU A 44 -47.71 58.02 16.38
CA GLU A 44 -48.66 59.04 15.88
C GLU A 44 -48.59 60.42 16.56
N ASN A 45 -47.76 60.63 17.59
CA ASN A 45 -47.58 61.95 18.24
C ASN A 45 -46.14 62.28 18.67
N MET A 46 -45.13 61.82 17.93
CA MET A 46 -43.72 62.18 18.19
C MET A 46 -43.38 63.52 17.53
N THR A 47 -43.00 64.52 18.33
CA THR A 47 -42.46 65.83 17.91
C THR A 47 -41.36 65.66 16.85
N GLU A 48 -41.17 66.64 15.97
CA GLU A 48 -40.16 66.59 14.87
C GLU A 48 -38.77 66.14 15.34
N ALA A 49 -38.38 66.52 16.57
CA ALA A 49 -37.16 66.07 17.24
C ALA A 49 -37.11 64.56 17.56
N GLY A 50 -38.25 63.94 17.92
CA GLY A 50 -38.37 62.50 18.14
C GLY A 50 -38.25 61.68 16.85
N LYS A 51 -38.77 62.21 15.74
CA LYS A 51 -38.59 61.61 14.40
C LYS A 51 -37.14 61.70 13.93
N ALA A 52 -36.46 62.82 14.21
CA ALA A 52 -35.03 62.98 13.91
C ALA A 52 -34.14 62.01 14.73
N MET A 53 -34.45 61.79 16.00
CA MET A 53 -33.76 60.81 16.86
C MET A 53 -33.95 59.36 16.38
N LEU A 54 -35.17 58.98 15.99
CA LEU A 54 -35.43 57.65 15.43
C LEU A 54 -34.74 57.44 14.08
N ALA A 55 -34.68 58.47 13.23
CA ALA A 55 -33.93 58.41 11.98
C ALA A 55 -32.42 58.29 12.21
N ALA A 56 -31.85 59.01 13.18
CA ALA A 56 -30.44 58.88 13.55
C ALA A 56 -30.12 57.49 14.12
N LYS A 57 -31.00 56.94 14.97
CA LYS A 57 -30.87 55.58 15.49
C LYS A 57 -30.94 54.53 14.37
N LYS A 58 -31.86 54.70 13.43
CA LYS A 58 -31.98 53.81 12.27
C LYS A 58 -30.75 53.86 11.36
N ARG A 59 -30.13 55.04 11.18
CA ARG A 59 -28.86 55.16 10.45
C ARG A 59 -27.71 54.42 11.13
N LEU A 60 -27.61 54.52 12.46
CA LEU A 60 -26.62 53.78 13.22
C LEU A 60 -26.86 52.26 13.14
N GLU A 61 -28.12 51.82 13.21
CA GLU A 61 -28.49 50.40 13.05
C GLU A 61 -28.19 49.88 11.63
N GLU A 62 -28.41 50.70 10.59
CA GLU A 62 -28.04 50.40 9.20
C GLU A 62 -26.51 50.30 9.02
N ASP A 63 -25.74 51.23 9.61
CA ASP A 63 -24.27 51.23 9.57
C ASP A 63 -23.68 50.02 10.30
N ASP A 64 -24.25 49.62 11.44
CA ASP A 64 -23.81 48.45 12.20
C ASP A 64 -24.22 47.14 11.50
N ALA A 65 -25.39 47.10 10.85
CA ALA A 65 -25.79 45.97 10.00
C ALA A 65 -24.89 45.83 8.78
N ALA A 66 -24.49 46.94 8.14
CA ALA A 66 -23.54 46.93 7.02
C ALA A 66 -22.17 46.38 7.45
N LYS A 67 -21.64 46.80 8.60
CA LYS A 67 -20.39 46.25 9.15
C LYS A 67 -20.47 44.75 9.42
N LEU A 68 -21.63 44.27 9.87
CA LEU A 68 -21.84 42.84 10.12
C LEU A 68 -21.90 42.04 8.81
N GLN A 69 -22.58 42.56 7.78
CA GLN A 69 -22.59 41.96 6.44
C GLN A 69 -21.18 41.94 5.84
N ASP A 70 -20.41 43.02 5.92
CA ASP A 70 -19.03 43.08 5.44
C ASP A 70 -18.10 42.08 6.17
N TYR A 71 -18.40 41.74 7.42
CA TYR A 71 -17.68 40.71 8.17
C TYR A 71 -18.10 39.30 7.75
N GLU A 72 -19.39 39.06 7.56
CA GLU A 72 -19.92 37.80 7.04
C GLU A 72 -19.40 37.50 5.63
N ASP A 73 -19.34 38.51 4.77
CA ASP A 73 -18.88 38.37 3.39
C ASP A 73 -17.37 38.17 3.32
N ARG A 74 -16.59 38.84 4.19
CA ARG A 74 -15.16 38.52 4.35
C ARG A 74 -14.95 37.06 4.77
N ARG A 75 -15.74 36.55 5.71
CA ARG A 75 -15.71 35.15 6.17
C ARG A 75 -16.23 34.15 5.15
N ARG A 76 -17.13 34.56 4.25
CA ARG A 76 -17.54 33.75 3.09
C ARG A 76 -16.41 33.67 2.08
N LEU A 77 -15.81 34.81 1.74
CA LEU A 77 -14.74 34.90 0.75
C LEU A 77 -13.48 34.14 1.19
N GLU A 78 -13.14 34.20 2.47
CA GLU A 78 -12.02 33.42 3.03
C GLU A 78 -12.27 31.91 2.91
N ARG A 79 -13.47 31.44 3.27
CA ARG A 79 -13.85 30.03 3.09
C ARG A 79 -13.90 29.63 1.62
N GLU A 80 -14.40 30.48 0.75
CA GLU A 80 -14.46 30.20 -0.69
C GLU A 80 -13.05 30.09 -1.28
N ARG A 81 -12.12 30.95 -0.88
CA ARG A 81 -10.69 30.83 -1.27
C ARG A 81 -10.05 29.56 -0.76
N GLU A 82 -10.26 29.21 0.51
CA GLU A 82 -9.76 27.95 1.08
C GLU A 82 -10.37 26.73 0.36
N GLU A 83 -11.66 26.76 0.05
CA GLU A 83 -12.34 25.70 -0.70
C GLU A 83 -11.83 25.61 -2.15
N GLU A 84 -11.59 26.73 -2.82
CA GLU A 84 -11.02 26.77 -4.17
C GLU A 84 -9.58 26.23 -4.19
N GLU A 85 -8.73 26.62 -3.23
CA GLU A 85 -7.38 26.08 -3.10
C GLU A 85 -7.39 24.57 -2.85
N LEU A 86 -8.29 24.09 -1.98
CA LEU A 86 -8.50 22.66 -1.75
C LEU A 86 -9.01 21.93 -2.99
N ARG A 87 -9.88 22.57 -3.78
CA ARG A 87 -10.37 22.01 -5.04
C ARG A 87 -9.26 21.92 -6.09
N ILE A 88 -8.47 22.96 -6.26
CA ILE A 88 -7.32 22.97 -7.18
C ILE A 88 -6.31 21.89 -6.77
N LEU A 89 -6.05 21.74 -5.46
CA LEU A 89 -5.12 20.72 -4.97
C LEU A 89 -5.64 19.30 -5.22
N LYS A 90 -6.95 19.06 -5.02
CA LYS A 90 -7.62 17.79 -5.34
C LYS A 90 -7.61 17.51 -6.84
N GLU A 91 -7.96 18.48 -7.67
CA GLU A 91 -7.92 18.35 -9.12
C GLU A 91 -6.51 18.05 -9.61
N LYS A 92 -5.47 18.69 -9.06
CA LYS A 92 -4.07 18.40 -9.38
C LYS A 92 -3.61 17.01 -8.89
N GLN A 93 -4.18 16.49 -7.81
CA GLN A 93 -3.95 15.10 -7.40
C GLN A 93 -4.65 14.11 -8.32
N GLU A 94 -5.90 14.39 -8.72
CA GLU A 94 -6.64 13.57 -9.66
C GLU A 94 -6.02 13.58 -11.06
N GLN A 95 -5.60 14.73 -11.57
CA GLN A 95 -4.86 14.83 -12.83
C GLN A 95 -3.57 14.01 -12.80
N ARG A 96 -2.80 14.06 -11.70
CA ARG A 96 -1.62 13.20 -11.53
C ARG A 96 -1.97 11.71 -11.42
N ARG A 97 -3.18 11.37 -10.98
CA ARG A 97 -3.65 9.98 -10.93
C ARG A 97 -4.10 9.52 -12.31
N LEU A 98 -4.85 10.35 -13.03
CA LEU A 98 -5.28 10.11 -14.41
C LEU A 98 -4.09 9.99 -15.35
N GLN A 99 -3.09 10.86 -15.23
CA GLN A 99 -1.87 10.77 -16.05
C GLN A 99 -1.11 9.46 -15.79
N ARG A 100 -1.01 9.02 -14.54
CA ARG A 100 -0.42 7.71 -14.20
C ARG A 100 -1.23 6.55 -14.76
N GLU A 101 -2.56 6.66 -14.72
CA GLU A 101 -3.46 5.64 -15.25
C GLU A 101 -3.42 5.58 -16.79
N GLU A 102 -3.30 6.72 -17.47
CA GLU A 102 -3.11 6.80 -18.92
C GLU A 102 -1.76 6.24 -19.34
N GLU A 103 -0.66 6.59 -18.65
CA GLU A 103 0.67 6.02 -18.89
C GLU A 103 0.70 4.50 -18.64
N GLU A 104 -0.02 4.00 -17.63
CA GLU A 104 -0.14 2.58 -17.35
C GLU A 104 -0.95 1.84 -18.43
N ARG A 105 -2.07 2.43 -18.89
CA ARG A 105 -2.84 1.89 -20.02
C ARG A 105 -2.05 1.87 -21.31
N GLU A 106 -1.30 2.93 -21.64
CA GLU A 106 -0.47 2.97 -22.84
C GLU A 106 0.66 1.92 -22.78
N GLN A 107 1.27 1.73 -21.60
CA GLN A 107 2.27 0.68 -21.40
C GLN A 107 1.65 -0.74 -21.49
N GLU A 108 0.44 -0.95 -20.99
CA GLU A 108 -0.27 -2.22 -21.09
C GLU A 108 -0.66 -2.52 -22.54
N GLU A 109 -1.17 -1.55 -23.29
CA GLU A 109 -1.47 -1.69 -24.71
C GLU A 109 -0.21 -1.99 -25.53
N ARG A 110 0.91 -1.31 -25.24
CA ARG A 110 2.19 -1.58 -25.89
C ARG A 110 2.71 -2.99 -25.58
N ARG A 111 2.58 -3.45 -24.32
CA ARG A 111 2.95 -4.83 -23.93
C ARG A 111 2.06 -5.86 -24.58
N LYS A 112 0.75 -5.61 -24.64
CA LYS A 112 -0.22 -6.50 -25.29
C LYS A 112 0.02 -6.60 -26.80
N ALA A 113 0.33 -5.48 -27.46
CA ALA A 113 0.69 -5.47 -28.88
C ALA A 113 2.01 -6.21 -29.16
N GLU A 114 3.02 -6.09 -28.28
CA GLU A 114 4.27 -6.84 -28.41
C GLU A 114 4.10 -8.34 -28.14
N GLU A 115 3.27 -8.72 -27.16
CA GLU A 115 2.92 -10.12 -26.88
C GLU A 115 2.09 -10.74 -28.01
N GLU A 116 1.16 -9.98 -28.61
CA GLU A 116 0.39 -10.41 -29.77
C GLU A 116 1.28 -10.57 -31.01
N ARG A 117 2.22 -9.64 -31.25
CA ARG A 117 3.21 -9.78 -32.34
C ARG A 117 4.11 -10.99 -32.15
N ARG A 118 4.56 -11.24 -30.91
CA ARG A 118 5.36 -12.42 -30.57
C ARG A 118 4.57 -13.72 -30.72
N LYS A 119 3.30 -13.76 -30.32
CA LYS A 119 2.42 -14.92 -30.52
C LYS A 119 2.16 -15.18 -32.00
N ALA A 120 1.94 -14.14 -32.80
CA ALA A 120 1.77 -14.27 -34.25
C ALA A 120 3.06 -14.81 -34.92
N GLU A 121 4.24 -14.33 -34.53
CA GLU A 121 5.52 -14.84 -35.03
C GLU A 121 5.79 -16.30 -34.59
N GLU A 122 5.44 -16.68 -33.36
CA GLU A 122 5.54 -18.05 -32.86
C GLU A 122 4.56 -18.99 -33.55
N GLU A 123 3.32 -18.55 -33.83
CA GLU A 123 2.31 -19.30 -34.58
C GLU A 123 2.70 -19.44 -36.06
N GLU A 124 3.24 -18.40 -36.69
CA GLU A 124 3.75 -18.46 -38.07
C GLU A 124 4.98 -19.40 -38.18
N ARG A 125 5.89 -19.36 -37.20
CA ARG A 125 7.04 -20.27 -37.14
C ARG A 125 6.58 -21.71 -36.94
N LYS A 126 5.57 -21.94 -36.10
CA LYS A 126 4.96 -23.26 -35.87
C LYS A 126 4.24 -23.77 -37.12
N ALA A 127 3.49 -22.92 -37.81
CA ALA A 127 2.81 -23.25 -39.06
C ALA A 127 3.80 -23.57 -40.19
N LYS A 128 4.92 -22.85 -40.30
CA LYS A 128 6.00 -23.17 -41.26
C LYS A 128 6.64 -24.53 -40.98
N LEU A 129 6.83 -24.86 -39.71
CA LEU A 129 7.44 -26.13 -39.30
C LEU A 129 6.48 -27.31 -39.53
N GLU A 130 5.18 -27.11 -39.31
CA GLU A 130 4.13 -28.09 -39.61
C GLU A 130 3.94 -28.29 -41.12
N ALA A 131 3.97 -27.21 -41.92
CA ALA A 131 3.93 -27.30 -43.38
C ALA A 131 5.16 -28.04 -43.95
N GLN A 132 6.36 -27.78 -43.44
CA GLN A 132 7.56 -28.51 -43.84
C GLN A 132 7.51 -29.99 -43.43
N ARG A 133 6.94 -30.29 -42.26
CA ARG A 133 6.73 -31.66 -41.79
C ARG A 133 5.73 -32.40 -42.68
N LYS A 134 4.63 -31.74 -43.07
CA LYS A 134 3.61 -32.30 -43.97
C LYS A 134 4.16 -32.54 -45.38
N GLN A 135 4.99 -31.65 -45.92
CA GLN A 135 5.69 -31.88 -47.19
C GLN A 135 6.65 -33.08 -47.11
N LYS A 136 7.42 -33.21 -46.02
CA LYS A 136 8.29 -34.38 -45.79
C LYS A 136 7.50 -35.68 -45.64
N GLU A 137 6.31 -35.63 -45.03
CA GLU A 137 5.43 -36.79 -44.90
C GLU A 137 4.76 -37.16 -46.24
N GLU A 138 4.36 -36.18 -47.06
CA GLU A 138 3.84 -36.41 -48.41
C GLU A 138 4.93 -36.95 -49.35
N GLU A 139 6.17 -36.46 -49.25
CA GLU A 139 7.32 -36.97 -50.00
C GLU A 139 7.70 -38.40 -49.56
N LYS A 140 7.70 -38.69 -48.25
CA LYS A 140 7.90 -40.04 -47.72
C LYS A 140 6.78 -41.00 -48.12
N LYS A 141 5.52 -40.55 -48.11
CA LYS A 141 4.37 -41.34 -48.56
C LYS A 141 4.43 -41.61 -50.06
N LYS A 142 4.86 -40.63 -50.87
CA LYS A 142 5.09 -40.78 -52.32
C LYS A 142 6.26 -41.74 -52.59
N ARG A 143 7.34 -41.68 -51.79
CA ARG A 143 8.47 -42.62 -51.84
C ARG A 143 8.09 -44.02 -51.38
N GLN A 144 7.28 -44.15 -50.34
CA GLN A 144 6.74 -45.43 -49.86
C GLN A 144 5.76 -46.03 -50.88
N GLN A 145 4.96 -45.22 -51.56
CA GLN A 145 4.09 -45.69 -52.63
C GLN A 145 4.87 -46.18 -53.86
N MET A 146 6.04 -45.60 -54.16
CA MET A 146 6.95 -46.11 -55.20
C MET A 146 7.79 -47.32 -54.75
N MET A 147 7.96 -47.55 -53.44
CA MET A 147 8.75 -48.66 -52.88
C MET A 147 7.90 -49.82 -52.34
N GLY A 148 6.57 -49.68 -52.31
CA GLY A 148 5.61 -50.69 -51.83
C GLY A 148 5.18 -51.73 -52.87
N GLY A 149 5.78 -51.73 -54.07
CA GLY A 149 5.47 -52.68 -55.15
C GLY A 149 6.27 -54.00 -55.15
N GLY A 150 7.11 -54.26 -54.14
CA GLY A 150 8.01 -55.42 -54.12
C GLY A 150 7.99 -56.22 -52.81
N MET A 151 7.22 -57.31 -52.82
CA MET A 151 7.16 -58.55 -52.02
C MET A 151 7.91 -58.74 -50.65
N PRO A 152 7.36 -59.60 -49.76
CA PRO A 152 7.70 -59.76 -48.33
C PRO A 152 8.70 -60.89 -48.03
N PHE A 153 9.51 -60.79 -46.96
CA PHE A 153 10.04 -61.96 -46.25
C PHE A 153 10.61 -61.68 -44.83
N ALA A 154 10.33 -62.62 -43.91
CA ALA A 154 11.04 -63.03 -42.68
C ALA A 154 11.05 -62.18 -41.38
N VAL A 155 10.16 -62.57 -40.45
CA VAL A 155 10.41 -63.19 -39.12
C VAL A 155 11.44 -62.58 -38.14
N GLY A 156 10.98 -62.29 -36.90
CA GLY A 156 11.82 -62.24 -35.68
C GLY A 156 11.19 -61.49 -34.47
N THR A 157 10.50 -62.20 -33.59
CA THR A 157 9.96 -61.83 -32.24
C THR A 157 11.06 -61.74 -31.14
N PRO A 158 10.84 -61.47 -29.81
CA PRO A 158 9.66 -61.01 -29.02
C PRO A 158 9.94 -59.97 -27.86
N THR A 159 8.86 -59.53 -27.18
CA THR A 159 8.68 -59.18 -25.72
C THR A 159 9.60 -58.22 -24.94
N GLY A 160 8.98 -57.27 -24.21
CA GLY A 160 9.59 -56.62 -23.03
C GLY A 160 8.79 -55.44 -22.46
N GLY A 161 7.78 -55.71 -21.64
CA GLY A 161 6.99 -54.71 -20.90
C GLY A 161 7.78 -54.03 -19.77
N ARG A 162 7.54 -52.74 -19.54
CA ARG A 162 8.21 -51.94 -18.49
C ARG A 162 7.32 -51.85 -17.25
N ASN A 163 7.73 -52.54 -16.18
CA ASN A 163 7.19 -52.41 -14.83
C ASN A 163 8.02 -51.38 -14.03
N PHE A 164 7.46 -50.22 -13.72
CA PHE A 164 7.96 -49.36 -12.63
C PHE A 164 6.78 -48.87 -11.78
N ILE A 165 6.88 -49.05 -10.46
CA ILE A 165 5.95 -48.59 -9.44
C ILE A 165 6.41 -47.19 -9.00
N LEU A 166 5.56 -46.17 -9.19
CA LEU A 166 5.77 -44.84 -8.60
C LEU A 166 5.29 -44.87 -7.13
N PRO A 167 6.14 -44.56 -6.14
CA PRO A 167 5.66 -44.31 -4.79
C PRO A 167 4.98 -42.92 -4.71
N GLU A 168 3.74 -42.88 -4.26
CA GLU A 168 3.02 -41.63 -3.95
C GLU A 168 3.70 -40.89 -2.80
N LYS A 169 4.34 -39.75 -3.10
CA LYS A 169 4.81 -38.81 -2.06
C LYS A 169 3.63 -38.06 -1.48
N LYS A 170 3.45 -38.20 -0.16
CA LYS A 170 2.56 -37.37 0.66
C LYS A 170 3.04 -35.90 0.58
N LYS A 171 2.11 -35.00 0.22
CA LYS A 171 2.32 -33.55 0.18
C LYS A 171 2.45 -33.02 1.61
N ASP A 172 3.67 -32.93 2.13
CA ASP A 172 3.96 -32.17 3.33
C ASP A 172 3.99 -30.66 3.02
N GLN A 173 3.43 -29.87 3.94
CA GLN A 173 3.33 -28.39 3.88
C GLN A 173 4.70 -27.67 3.76
N SER A 174 5.83 -28.39 3.83
CA SER A 174 7.18 -27.87 3.63
C SER A 174 7.45 -27.45 2.17
N GLU A 175 6.79 -28.08 1.19
CA GLU A 175 6.96 -27.72 -0.23
C GLU A 175 6.38 -26.34 -0.56
N LYS A 176 5.37 -25.87 0.18
CA LYS A 176 4.78 -24.54 -0.05
C LYS A 176 5.72 -23.40 0.34
N PHE A 177 6.56 -23.59 1.37
CA PHE A 177 7.56 -22.60 1.74
C PHE A 177 8.80 -22.66 0.84
N GLY A 178 9.17 -23.85 0.36
CA GLY A 178 10.21 -24.00 -0.68
C GLY A 178 9.83 -23.31 -2.00
N ASN A 179 8.59 -23.48 -2.45
CA ASN A 179 8.07 -22.87 -3.68
C ASN A 179 8.04 -21.33 -3.64
N ILE A 180 7.84 -20.71 -2.47
CA ILE A 180 7.84 -19.24 -2.33
C ILE A 180 9.26 -18.67 -2.43
N VAL A 181 10.25 -19.32 -1.78
CA VAL A 181 11.64 -18.89 -1.85
C VAL A 181 12.19 -19.10 -3.26
N GLN A 182 11.86 -20.24 -3.88
CA GLN A 182 12.23 -20.56 -5.24
C GLN A 182 11.56 -19.61 -6.26
N ALA A 183 10.25 -19.32 -6.12
CA ALA A 183 9.57 -18.35 -6.98
C ALA A 183 10.11 -16.92 -6.82
N LYS A 184 10.50 -16.51 -5.62
CA LYS A 184 11.15 -15.20 -5.38
C LYS A 184 12.57 -15.13 -5.99
N GLN A 185 13.24 -16.27 -6.05
CA GLN A 185 14.57 -16.42 -6.66
C GLN A 185 14.50 -16.57 -8.19
N GLU A 186 13.38 -17.06 -8.72
CA GLU A 186 13.07 -17.16 -10.16
C GLU A 186 12.44 -15.88 -10.74
N MET A 187 11.82 -15.02 -9.91
CA MET A 187 11.22 -13.74 -10.30
C MET A 187 12.24 -12.63 -10.59
N GLY A 188 13.49 -12.79 -10.16
CA GLY A 188 14.59 -11.88 -10.51
C GLY A 188 15.73 -12.66 -11.10
N MET A 189 16.47 -12.06 -12.06
CA MET A 189 17.72 -12.68 -12.53
C MET A 189 18.56 -13.05 -11.31
N THR A 190 18.98 -14.32 -11.24
CA THR A 190 19.84 -14.78 -10.15
C THR A 190 21.16 -14.00 -10.17
N LYS A 191 21.86 -13.96 -9.03
CA LYS A 191 23.14 -13.23 -8.95
C LYS A 191 24.11 -13.70 -10.04
N ASP A 192 24.17 -15.01 -10.27
CA ASP A 192 25.03 -15.63 -11.27
C ASP A 192 24.59 -15.26 -12.70
N GLN A 193 23.28 -15.25 -12.98
CA GLN A 193 22.75 -14.80 -14.28
C GLN A 193 23.07 -13.33 -14.57
N ARG A 194 23.06 -12.46 -13.55
CA ARG A 194 23.47 -11.05 -13.73
C ARG A 194 24.95 -10.90 -13.99
N GLU A 195 25.79 -11.68 -13.30
CA GLU A 195 27.24 -11.68 -13.54
C GLU A 195 27.58 -12.22 -14.92
N GLU A 196 26.90 -13.27 -15.38
CA GLU A 196 27.02 -13.78 -16.75
C GLU A 196 26.53 -12.77 -17.79
N ALA A 197 25.39 -12.11 -17.57
CA ALA A 197 24.91 -11.04 -18.44
C ALA A 197 25.91 -9.88 -18.52
N LYS A 198 26.52 -9.49 -17.39
CA LYS A 198 27.57 -8.46 -17.35
C LYS A 198 28.81 -8.92 -18.13
N LYS A 199 29.27 -10.15 -17.95
CA LYS A 199 30.40 -10.71 -18.71
C LYS A 199 30.12 -10.74 -20.21
N ASN A 200 28.92 -11.18 -20.60
CA ASN A 200 28.49 -11.22 -22.00
C ASN A 200 28.42 -9.82 -22.61
N PHE A 201 27.89 -8.84 -21.86
CA PHE A 201 27.86 -7.44 -22.30
C PHE A 201 29.28 -6.87 -22.50
N VAL A 202 30.18 -7.09 -21.54
CA VAL A 202 31.57 -6.65 -21.67
C VAL A 202 32.26 -7.32 -22.86
N ALA A 203 32.05 -8.62 -23.06
CA ALA A 203 32.59 -9.34 -24.22
C ALA A 203 32.04 -8.79 -25.55
N GLN A 204 30.76 -8.40 -25.59
CA GLN A 204 30.17 -7.75 -26.76
C GLN A 204 30.80 -6.37 -27.01
N VAL A 205 31.02 -5.56 -25.96
CA VAL A 205 31.70 -4.26 -26.09
C VAL A 205 33.14 -4.44 -26.59
N MET A 206 33.86 -5.43 -26.08
CA MET A 206 35.20 -5.79 -26.57
C MET A 206 35.19 -6.23 -28.03
N LYS A 207 34.20 -7.03 -28.44
CA LYS A 207 34.04 -7.43 -29.85
C LYS A 207 33.74 -6.24 -30.76
N GLN A 208 32.97 -5.25 -30.30
CA GLN A 208 32.69 -4.02 -31.05
C GLN A 208 33.95 -3.17 -31.29
N LEU A 209 34.91 -3.19 -30.36
CA LEU A 209 36.19 -2.48 -30.52
C LEU A 209 37.03 -3.02 -31.69
N GLY A 210 36.86 -4.32 -32.00
CA GLY A 210 37.56 -5.01 -33.08
C GLY A 210 39.06 -5.13 -32.81
N ASP A 211 39.80 -5.55 -33.82
CA ASP A 211 41.26 -5.61 -33.74
C ASP A 211 41.84 -4.21 -33.98
N LEU A 212 42.47 -3.62 -32.97
CA LEU A 212 43.03 -2.27 -33.03
C LEU A 212 44.44 -2.26 -33.64
N THR A 213 45.06 -3.42 -33.80
CA THR A 213 46.47 -3.55 -34.24
C THR A 213 46.65 -3.34 -35.74
N SER A 214 45.58 -3.50 -36.52
CA SER A 214 45.61 -3.37 -37.99
C SER A 214 45.20 -1.98 -38.50
N LEU A 215 44.78 -1.06 -37.61
CA LEU A 215 44.32 0.29 -38.01
C LEU A 215 45.48 1.27 -38.19
N GLY A 216 45.34 2.16 -39.17
CA GLY A 216 46.30 3.23 -39.41
C GLY A 216 46.25 4.33 -38.33
N GLY A 217 47.33 5.11 -38.18
CA GLY A 217 47.45 6.12 -37.13
C GLY A 217 46.38 7.22 -37.13
N SER A 218 45.81 7.56 -38.30
CA SER A 218 44.69 8.53 -38.39
C SER A 218 43.37 7.93 -37.89
N GLU A 219 43.09 6.68 -38.26
CA GLU A 219 41.87 5.97 -37.85
C GLU A 219 41.89 5.66 -36.34
N LEU A 220 43.07 5.36 -35.78
CA LEU A 220 43.25 5.20 -34.33
C LEU A 220 42.89 6.48 -33.57
N LYS A 221 43.29 7.67 -34.07
CA LYS A 221 42.90 8.95 -33.46
C LYS A 221 41.40 9.19 -33.54
N ALA A 222 40.75 8.79 -34.63
CA ALA A 222 39.29 8.88 -34.77
C ALA A 222 38.56 7.97 -33.77
N LYS A 223 38.97 6.69 -33.69
CA LYS A 223 38.43 5.73 -32.70
C LYS A 223 38.63 6.19 -31.26
N LEU A 224 39.79 6.79 -30.94
CA LEU A 224 40.05 7.31 -29.60
C LEU A 224 39.06 8.43 -29.22
N LYS A 225 38.79 9.36 -30.15
CA LYS A 225 37.80 10.43 -29.94
C LYS A 225 36.39 9.87 -29.79
N GLU A 226 36.02 8.89 -30.61
CA GLU A 226 34.73 8.21 -30.51
C GLU A 226 34.56 7.53 -29.15
N MET A 227 35.57 6.78 -28.70
CA MET A 227 35.56 6.11 -27.40
C MET A 227 35.50 7.09 -26.24
N HIS A 228 36.25 8.19 -26.32
CA HIS A 228 36.19 9.24 -25.31
C HIS A 228 34.79 9.85 -25.21
N ASN A 229 34.19 10.21 -26.35
CA ASN A 229 32.82 10.73 -26.39
C ASN A 229 31.80 9.72 -25.84
N ARG A 230 31.97 8.43 -26.15
CA ARG A 230 31.13 7.35 -25.62
C ARG A 230 31.27 7.22 -24.10
N ILE A 231 32.48 7.28 -23.56
CA ILE A 231 32.73 7.24 -22.11
C ILE A 231 32.07 8.43 -21.42
N CYS A 232 32.23 9.65 -21.95
CA CYS A 232 31.58 10.84 -21.36
C CYS A 232 30.05 10.72 -21.31
N LYS A 233 29.43 10.18 -22.37
CA LYS A 233 27.97 9.92 -22.38
C LYS A 233 27.57 8.87 -21.33
N LEU A 234 28.30 7.75 -21.26
CA LEU A 234 28.01 6.70 -20.28
C LEU A 234 28.19 7.15 -18.84
N GLU A 235 29.17 8.01 -18.53
CA GLU A 235 29.32 8.58 -17.19
C GLU A 235 28.18 9.55 -16.84
N ALA A 236 27.69 10.34 -17.79
CA ALA A 236 26.51 11.19 -17.57
C ALA A 236 25.25 10.35 -17.31
N GLU A 237 25.00 9.34 -18.14
CA GLU A 237 23.86 8.42 -17.95
C GLU A 237 23.96 7.66 -16.61
N LYS A 238 25.16 7.24 -16.21
CA LYS A 238 25.39 6.61 -14.91
C LYS A 238 25.05 7.55 -13.76
N TYR A 239 25.47 8.82 -13.82
CA TYR A 239 25.13 9.80 -12.80
C TYR A 239 23.61 9.97 -12.64
N ASP A 240 22.88 10.08 -13.75
CA ASP A 240 21.41 10.19 -13.73
C ASP A 240 20.75 8.94 -13.14
N LEU A 241 21.24 7.75 -13.48
CA LEU A 241 20.77 6.49 -12.92
C LEU A 241 21.06 6.37 -11.42
N GLU A 242 22.25 6.79 -10.97
CA GLU A 242 22.61 6.82 -9.55
C GLU A 242 21.71 7.79 -8.77
N LYS A 243 21.40 8.96 -9.33
CA LYS A 243 20.45 9.91 -8.72
C LYS A 243 19.04 9.35 -8.64
N ARG A 244 18.59 8.67 -9.69
CA ARG A 244 17.30 7.98 -9.69
C ARG A 244 17.26 6.88 -8.64
N LEU A 245 18.33 6.09 -8.51
CA LEU A 245 18.45 5.05 -7.50
C LEU A 245 18.39 5.64 -6.08
N GLN A 246 19.12 6.72 -5.81
CA GLN A 246 19.08 7.42 -4.51
C GLN A 246 17.65 7.86 -4.14
N THR A 247 16.89 8.37 -5.11
CA THR A 247 15.51 8.78 -4.92
C THR A 247 14.62 7.57 -4.59
N GLN A 248 14.75 6.48 -5.37
CA GLN A 248 14.01 5.24 -5.12
C GLN A 248 14.33 4.62 -3.76
N GLU A 249 15.59 4.67 -3.33
CA GLU A 249 16.00 4.20 -2.00
C GLU A 249 15.38 5.03 -0.88
N TYR A 250 15.26 6.34 -1.06
CA TYR A 250 14.57 7.21 -0.13
C TYR A 250 13.08 6.85 -0.03
N ASP A 251 12.41 6.73 -1.17
CA ASP A 251 10.98 6.34 -1.22
C ASP A 251 10.75 4.98 -0.55
N LEU A 252 11.61 4.00 -0.82
CA LEU A 252 11.55 2.69 -0.17
C LEU A 252 11.78 2.77 1.34
N LYS A 253 12.70 3.60 1.82
CA LYS A 253 12.92 3.82 3.25
C LYS A 253 11.69 4.46 3.89
N GLU A 254 11.08 5.44 3.24
CA GLU A 254 9.88 6.11 3.73
C GLU A 254 8.68 5.14 3.79
N LEU A 255 8.44 4.36 2.73
CA LEU A 255 7.38 3.35 2.70
C LEU A 255 7.56 2.30 3.81
N ASN A 256 8.80 1.85 4.03
CA ASN A 256 9.10 0.92 5.11
C ASN A 256 8.83 1.53 6.50
N GLU A 257 9.15 2.81 6.69
CA GLU A 257 8.88 3.47 7.98
C GLU A 257 7.39 3.72 8.20
N ARG A 258 6.65 4.16 7.17
CA ARG A 258 5.18 4.24 7.20
C ARG A 258 4.57 2.88 7.52
N GLN A 259 5.04 1.80 6.88
CA GLN A 259 4.59 0.44 7.17
C GLN A 259 4.88 0.02 8.61
N ARG A 260 6.05 0.38 9.16
CA ARG A 260 6.38 0.13 10.57
C ARG A 260 5.45 0.90 11.52
N GLN A 261 5.13 2.16 11.21
CA GLN A 261 4.19 2.96 12.00
C GLN A 261 2.78 2.35 11.98
N ILE A 262 2.26 1.99 10.80
CA ILE A 262 0.96 1.30 10.66
C ILE A 262 0.95 0.00 11.47
N ASN A 263 2.02 -0.79 11.40
CA ASN A 263 2.12 -2.02 12.17
C ASN A 263 2.12 -1.72 13.69
N ARG A 264 2.89 -0.74 14.15
CA ARG A 264 2.91 -0.30 15.56
C ARG A 264 1.53 0.16 16.04
N GLN A 265 0.83 0.99 15.28
CA GLN A 265 -0.54 1.44 15.60
C GLN A 265 -1.53 0.27 15.63
N LYS A 266 -1.42 -0.67 14.68
CA LYS A 266 -2.25 -1.88 14.63
C LYS A 266 -1.99 -2.84 15.80
N LEU A 267 -0.76 -2.88 16.32
CA LEU A 267 -0.40 -3.62 17.53
C LEU A 267 -0.98 -2.94 18.78
N GLN A 268 -0.81 -1.61 18.89
CA GLN A 268 -1.37 -0.80 19.98
C GLN A 268 -2.90 -0.90 20.03
N SER A 269 -3.59 -0.81 18.88
CA SER A 269 -5.05 -0.93 18.79
C SER A 269 -5.55 -2.31 19.17
N LYS A 270 -4.73 -3.36 18.99
CA LYS A 270 -5.00 -4.72 19.47
C LYS A 270 -4.64 -4.92 20.95
N GLY A 271 -4.19 -3.88 21.64
CA GLY A 271 -3.77 -3.94 23.05
C GLY A 271 -2.48 -4.71 23.26
N MET A 272 -1.67 -4.90 22.22
CA MET A 272 -0.35 -5.54 22.29
C MET A 272 0.73 -4.46 22.39
N ASP A 273 1.74 -4.70 23.22
CA ASP A 273 2.85 -3.75 23.40
C ASP A 273 3.62 -3.57 22.07
N PRO A 274 3.72 -2.34 21.53
CA PRO A 274 4.47 -2.05 20.30
C PRO A 274 5.95 -2.46 20.38
N ASN A 275 6.56 -2.49 21.57
CA ASN A 275 7.94 -2.95 21.75
C ASN A 275 8.07 -4.49 21.81
N SER A 276 6.98 -5.20 22.07
CA SER A 276 6.98 -6.68 22.04
C SER A 276 7.06 -7.24 20.62
N ALA A 277 6.80 -6.45 19.58
CA ALA A 277 6.90 -6.89 18.19
C ALA A 277 8.34 -7.17 17.73
N ASN A 278 9.33 -6.56 18.39
CA ASN A 278 10.75 -6.74 18.10
C ASN A 278 11.44 -7.73 19.05
N SER A 279 10.69 -8.39 19.93
CA SER A 279 11.20 -9.43 20.83
C SER A 279 11.47 -10.71 20.04
N ARG A 280 12.64 -11.33 20.26
CA ARG A 280 12.99 -12.67 19.75
C ARG A 280 11.98 -13.73 20.18
N TYR A 281 11.29 -13.49 21.29
CA TYR A 281 10.32 -14.40 21.87
C TYR A 281 8.90 -13.92 21.59
N PRO A 282 7.95 -14.84 21.34
CA PRO A 282 6.56 -14.51 21.07
C PRO A 282 5.98 -13.64 22.20
N PRO A 283 5.04 -12.73 21.90
CA PRO A 283 4.46 -11.83 22.89
C PRO A 283 3.85 -12.64 24.04
N LYS A 284 4.11 -12.20 25.27
CA LYS A 284 3.58 -12.86 26.47
C LYS A 284 2.04 -12.80 26.43
N VAL A 285 1.41 -13.97 26.31
CA VAL A 285 -0.05 -14.07 26.38
C VAL A 285 -0.46 -13.90 27.84
N ALA A 286 -1.31 -12.91 28.13
CA ALA A 286 -1.91 -12.78 29.45
C ALA A 286 -2.90 -13.94 29.64
N ILE A 287 -2.55 -14.90 30.50
CA ILE A 287 -3.39 -16.07 30.82
C ILE A 287 -4.56 -15.69 31.74
N PHE A 288 -4.43 -14.56 32.45
CA PHE A 288 -5.48 -13.99 33.28
C PHE A 288 -6.16 -12.84 32.55
N SER A 289 -7.49 -12.85 32.53
CA SER A 289 -8.27 -11.71 32.07
C SER A 289 -8.12 -10.55 33.05
N LYS A 290 -8.16 -9.30 32.58
CA LYS A 290 -8.26 -8.11 33.45
C LYS A 290 -9.51 -8.17 34.36
N TYR A 291 -10.50 -8.97 33.97
CA TYR A 291 -11.72 -9.26 34.72
C TYR A 291 -11.59 -10.45 35.69
N ASP A 292 -10.54 -11.29 35.59
CA ASP A 292 -10.28 -12.37 36.58
C ASP A 292 -9.81 -11.80 37.92
N ARG A 293 -9.32 -10.55 37.92
CA ARG A 293 -8.96 -9.81 39.14
C ARG A 293 -10.16 -9.15 39.80
N GLN A 294 -11.37 -9.68 39.58
CA GLN A 294 -12.52 -9.25 40.36
C GLN A 294 -12.31 -9.72 41.80
N ILE A 295 -12.06 -8.76 42.70
CA ILE A 295 -11.97 -9.02 44.14
C ILE A 295 -13.31 -9.65 44.54
N ASP A 296 -13.26 -10.91 44.97
CA ASP A 296 -14.45 -11.62 45.43
C ASP A 296 -15.05 -10.83 46.60
N ARG A 297 -16.21 -10.20 46.35
CA ARG A 297 -16.93 -9.38 47.34
C ARG A 297 -17.71 -10.24 48.34
N ARG A 298 -17.74 -11.57 48.15
CA ARG A 298 -18.39 -12.50 49.07
C ARG A 298 -17.61 -12.61 50.37
N ASN A 299 -18.33 -12.75 51.47
CA ASN A 299 -17.71 -12.87 52.78
C ASN A 299 -16.96 -14.20 52.90
N PHE A 300 -15.97 -14.29 53.80
CA PHE A 300 -15.12 -15.47 53.97
C PHE A 300 -15.93 -16.77 54.12
N ASN A 301 -17.03 -16.72 54.88
CA ASN A 301 -17.92 -17.86 55.11
C ASN A 301 -18.66 -18.30 53.83
N GLU A 302 -19.05 -17.36 52.99
CA GLU A 302 -19.72 -17.65 51.71
C GLU A 302 -18.74 -18.26 50.71
N ARG A 303 -17.53 -17.70 50.61
CA ARG A 303 -16.46 -18.25 49.78
C ARG A 303 -16.07 -19.65 50.23
N LYS A 304 -15.92 -19.87 51.54
CA LYS A 304 -15.65 -21.19 52.12
C LYS A 304 -16.77 -22.19 51.83
N SER A 305 -18.03 -21.75 51.89
CA SER A 305 -19.19 -22.62 51.68
C SER A 305 -19.31 -23.21 50.26
N LEU A 306 -18.69 -22.59 49.25
CA LEU A 306 -18.65 -23.09 47.86
C LEU A 306 -17.70 -24.28 47.69
N TYR A 307 -16.71 -24.38 48.57
CA TYR A 307 -15.69 -25.43 48.56
C TYR A 307 -15.91 -26.49 49.66
N ASP A 308 -16.78 -26.23 50.64
CA ASP A 308 -17.23 -27.23 51.61
C ASP A 308 -18.15 -28.27 50.92
N LYS A 309 -17.59 -29.46 50.66
CA LYS A 309 -18.21 -30.60 49.94
C LYS A 309 -19.62 -30.96 50.43
N LYS A 310 -19.97 -30.64 51.68
CA LYS A 310 -21.26 -30.94 52.30
C LYS A 310 -22.44 -30.16 51.69
N LYS A 311 -22.21 -28.96 51.11
CA LYS A 311 -23.27 -28.15 50.44
C LYS A 311 -23.34 -28.35 48.92
N ARG A 312 -22.31 -28.90 48.26
CA ARG A 312 -22.39 -29.24 46.83
C ARG A 312 -23.38 -30.36 46.54
N LEU A 313 -23.50 -31.32 47.46
CA LEU A 313 -24.39 -32.48 47.31
C LEU A 313 -25.89 -32.12 47.42
N SER A 314 -26.25 -31.07 48.17
CA SER A 314 -27.66 -30.68 48.34
C SER A 314 -28.21 -29.83 47.19
N LEU A 315 -27.34 -29.23 46.37
CA LEU A 315 -27.73 -28.48 45.17
C LEU A 315 -27.76 -29.38 43.91
N LEU A 316 -26.98 -30.46 43.88
CA LEU A 316 -27.06 -31.47 42.80
C LEU A 316 -28.26 -32.41 42.94
N SER A 317 -28.76 -32.64 44.16
CA SER A 317 -29.89 -33.56 44.39
C SER A 317 -31.27 -32.97 44.06
N LYS A 318 -31.36 -31.66 43.78
CA LYS A 318 -32.63 -30.97 43.47
C LYS A 318 -32.93 -30.82 41.97
N CYS A 319 -32.04 -31.29 41.08
CA CYS A 319 -32.23 -31.21 39.63
C CYS A 319 -32.52 -32.57 38.96
N SER A 320 -32.87 -33.62 39.73
CA SER A 320 -33.09 -34.98 39.22
C SER A 320 -34.55 -35.42 39.32
N THR A 321 -35.50 -34.57 38.96
CA THR A 321 -36.91 -34.99 38.81
C THR A 321 -37.67 -34.06 37.86
N ALA A 322 -37.47 -34.28 36.56
CA ALA A 322 -38.45 -33.92 35.52
C ALA A 322 -38.40 -34.99 34.40
N PRO A 323 -39.56 -35.45 33.90
CA PRO A 323 -39.67 -36.68 33.12
C PRO A 323 -39.18 -36.54 31.67
N ASN A 324 -38.52 -37.60 31.20
CA ASN A 324 -38.22 -37.89 29.80
C ASN A 324 -39.49 -37.81 28.95
N ASN A 325 -39.52 -36.88 27.99
CA ASN A 325 -40.38 -36.96 26.82
C ASN A 325 -39.66 -36.34 25.62
N PHE A 326 -38.82 -37.13 24.95
CA PHE A 326 -38.57 -36.99 23.51
C PHE A 326 -38.14 -38.37 22.99
N ARG A 327 -39.09 -39.06 22.37
CA ARG A 327 -38.86 -40.26 21.58
C ARG A 327 -38.77 -39.82 20.11
N ILE A 328 -37.79 -40.42 19.44
CA ILE A 328 -37.27 -40.25 18.07
C ILE A 328 -38.36 -40.13 17.03
#